data_AF-A0A6P2ER80-F1
#
_entry.id   AF-A0A6P2ER80-F1
#
_cell.length_a   1.000
_cell.length_b   1.000
_cell.length_c   1.000
_cell.angle_alpha   90.00
_cell.angle_beta   90.00
_cell.angle_gamma   90.00
#
_symmetry.space_group_name_H-M   'P 1'
#
loop_
_entity.id
_entity.type
_entity.pdbx_description
1 polymer ?
#
loop_
_entity_poly.entity_id
_entity_poly.type
_entity_poly.pdbx_seq_one_letter_code
_entity_poly.pdbx_strand_id
1 'polypeptide(L)'
;MSIDELIGRGGPGRGQGRKPISDDAKPYKLLLPAELRAKLVDLGGAEWLRAQLALAAHLDSINLEGAVNLAARYINAMRQLPQYHNNLDHRGPLVHIMTGVRVLPVGDLTDDDDDSGVLEVVYAGGHRAEVNGHAFYQMAVAEGARWEVDSNVDDIPARKHDVYQQRIASLDEHLRQKHGLD
;
A
#
# COMPACT_ATOMS: atom_id res chain seq x y z
N MET A 1 -19.57 51.18 47.61
CA MET A 1 -18.64 50.04 47.76
C MET A 1 -18.60 49.35 46.41
N SER A 2 -17.64 49.72 45.55
CA SER A 2 -17.64 49.38 44.13
C SER A 2 -16.86 48.09 43.83
N ILE A 3 -17.20 47.47 42.70
CA ILE A 3 -16.79 46.13 42.24
C ILE A 3 -15.30 46.06 41.79
N ASP A 4 -14.53 47.15 41.96
CA ASP A 4 -13.14 47.25 41.47
C ASP A 4 -12.08 46.64 42.41
N GLU A 5 -12.43 46.23 43.64
CA GLU A 5 -11.45 45.63 44.57
C GLU A 5 -11.28 44.10 44.45
N LEU A 6 -11.88 43.44 43.45
CA LEU A 6 -11.76 41.99 43.24
C LEU A 6 -10.74 41.56 42.16
N ILE A 7 -10.06 42.48 41.47
CA ILE A 7 -9.14 42.17 40.35
C ILE A 7 -7.66 42.25 40.79
N GLY A 8 -7.29 41.55 41.87
CA GLY A 8 -5.95 41.74 42.47
C GLY A 8 -5.31 40.54 43.16
N ARG A 9 -5.61 39.29 42.76
CA ARG A 9 -5.05 38.08 43.42
C ARG A 9 -4.55 36.98 42.48
N GLY A 10 -3.85 37.35 41.39
CA GLY A 10 -3.13 36.40 40.55
C GLY A 10 -1.62 36.58 40.67
N GLY A 11 -0.94 35.73 41.44
CA GLY A 11 0.52 35.77 41.59
C GLY A 11 1.27 35.37 40.29
N PRO A 12 2.54 35.80 40.13
CA PRO A 12 3.33 35.51 38.94
C PRO A 12 3.75 34.04 38.93
N GLY A 13 3.23 33.23 37.99
CA GLY A 13 3.78 31.89 37.74
C GLY A 13 2.82 30.74 37.49
N ARG A 14 1.62 30.96 36.93
CA ARG A 14 0.74 29.86 36.50
C ARG A 14 0.24 30.05 35.07
N GLY A 15 1.19 29.98 34.14
CA GLY A 15 0.94 30.02 32.70
C GLY A 15 1.80 29.01 31.93
N GLN A 16 2.24 27.92 32.59
CA GLN A 16 2.84 26.78 31.86
C GLN A 16 1.74 25.93 31.22
N GLY A 17 0.95 26.56 30.33
CA GLY A 17 0.40 25.82 29.21
C GLY A 17 1.56 25.38 28.32
N ARG A 18 1.47 24.19 27.73
CA ARG A 18 2.43 23.78 26.69
C ARG A 18 2.52 24.90 25.67
N LYS A 19 3.75 25.32 25.34
CA LYS A 19 3.98 26.20 24.18
C LYS A 19 3.18 25.61 23.01
N PRO A 20 2.41 26.42 22.26
CA PRO A 20 1.86 25.98 20.98
C PRO A 20 3.02 25.39 20.18
N ILE A 21 2.79 24.23 19.55
CA ILE A 21 3.73 23.74 18.55
C ILE A 21 3.83 24.86 17.51
N SER A 22 4.99 25.49 17.40
CA SER A 22 5.21 26.50 16.36
C SER A 22 5.10 25.81 15.02
N ASP A 23 4.35 26.39 14.08
CA ASP A 23 4.27 25.96 12.68
C ASP A 23 5.62 26.02 11.94
N ASP A 24 6.65 26.56 12.60
CA ASP A 24 8.03 26.56 12.10
C ASP A 24 8.63 25.15 12.18
N ALA A 25 8.35 24.33 11.16
CA ALA A 25 9.01 23.05 10.95
C ALA A 25 10.54 23.26 10.94
N LYS A 26 11.22 22.80 11.99
CA LYS A 26 12.68 22.88 12.07
C LYS A 26 13.30 22.02 10.97
N PRO A 27 14.26 22.55 10.18
CA PRO A 27 14.94 21.75 9.17
C PRO A 27 15.76 20.65 9.84
N TYR A 28 15.33 19.39 9.68
CA TYR A 28 16.11 18.22 10.11
C TYR A 28 17.15 17.87 9.05
N LYS A 29 18.41 17.72 9.46
CA LYS A 29 19.48 17.26 8.57
C LYS A 29 19.55 15.74 8.60
N LEU A 30 19.22 15.09 7.47
CA LEU A 30 19.42 13.65 7.29
C LEU A 30 20.92 13.34 7.23
N LEU A 31 21.40 12.60 8.22
CA LEU A 31 22.79 12.12 8.27
C LEU A 31 22.88 10.79 7.53
N LEU A 32 23.10 10.86 6.22
CA LEU A 32 23.32 9.69 5.37
C LEU A 32 24.83 9.40 5.19
N PRO A 33 25.27 8.13 5.09
CA PRO A 33 26.59 7.77 4.58
C PRO A 33 26.84 8.32 3.16
N ALA A 34 28.10 8.45 2.77
CA ALA A 34 28.47 8.99 1.45
C ALA A 34 27.87 8.18 0.28
N GLU A 35 27.85 6.85 0.41
CA GLU A 35 27.29 5.94 -0.59
C GLU A 35 25.78 6.13 -0.78
N LEU A 36 25.03 6.29 0.32
CA LEU A 36 23.60 6.57 0.24
C LEU A 36 23.31 7.97 -0.30
N ARG A 37 24.19 8.95 -0.04
CA ARG A 37 24.09 10.28 -0.65
C ARG A 37 24.30 10.22 -2.16
N ALA A 38 25.30 9.48 -2.64
CA ALA A 38 25.54 9.29 -4.07
C ALA A 38 24.34 8.64 -4.75
N LYS A 39 23.83 7.55 -4.16
CA LYS A 39 22.61 6.88 -4.66
C LYS A 39 21.39 7.82 -4.65
N LEU A 40 21.23 8.63 -3.60
CA LEU A 40 20.13 9.59 -3.54
C LEU A 40 20.26 10.64 -4.64
N VAL A 41 21.47 11.14 -4.93
CA VAL A 41 21.72 12.07 -6.03
C VAL A 41 21.33 11.43 -7.38
N ASP A 42 21.72 10.18 -7.63
CA ASP A 42 21.36 9.45 -8.84
C ASP A 42 19.84 9.29 -9.01
N LEU A 43 19.11 9.18 -7.90
CA LEU A 43 17.65 9.07 -7.88
C LEU A 43 16.92 10.42 -8.06
N GLY A 44 17.62 11.55 -8.09
CA GLY A 44 17.01 12.90 -8.16
C GLY A 44 17.08 13.69 -6.85
N GLY A 45 17.89 13.24 -5.89
CA GLY A 45 18.23 13.98 -4.69
C GLY A 45 17.05 14.15 -3.72
N ALA A 46 16.92 15.36 -3.19
CA ALA A 46 15.88 15.69 -2.23
C ALA A 46 14.47 15.71 -2.86
N GLU A 47 14.34 15.97 -4.17
CA GLU A 47 13.04 15.96 -4.84
C GLU A 47 12.44 14.57 -4.89
N TRP A 48 13.26 13.57 -5.24
CA TRP A 48 12.85 12.17 -5.18
C TRP A 48 12.39 11.77 -3.79
N LEU A 49 13.15 12.13 -2.74
CA LEU A 49 12.77 11.83 -1.36
C LEU A 49 11.44 12.49 -0.98
N ARG A 50 11.23 13.75 -1.37
CA ARG A 50 9.95 14.44 -1.13
C ARG A 50 8.80 13.78 -1.86
N ALA A 51 9.01 13.34 -3.11
CA ALA A 51 8.00 12.61 -3.86
C ALA A 51 7.65 11.26 -3.19
N GLN A 52 8.66 10.53 -2.69
CA GLN A 52 8.43 9.29 -1.94
C GLN A 52 7.67 9.53 -0.63
N LEU A 53 7.99 10.60 0.11
CA LEU A 53 7.28 10.96 1.33
C LEU A 53 5.83 11.39 1.04
N ALA A 54 5.61 12.17 -0.01
CA ALA A 54 4.27 12.56 -0.44
C ALA A 54 3.44 11.34 -0.88
N LEU A 55 4.05 10.40 -1.60
CA LEU A 55 3.41 9.14 -1.98
C LEU A 55 3.04 8.31 -0.74
N ALA A 56 3.97 8.15 0.22
CA ALA A 56 3.69 7.43 1.45
C ALA A 56 2.51 8.07 2.21
N ALA A 57 2.51 9.39 2.35
CA ALA A 57 1.41 10.11 3.00
C ALA A 57 0.08 9.96 2.24
N HIS A 58 0.10 9.96 0.90
CA HIS A 58 -1.08 9.73 0.09
C HIS A 58 -1.63 8.31 0.29
N LEU A 59 -0.77 7.29 0.29
CA LEU A 59 -1.16 5.91 0.50
C LEU A 59 -1.78 5.71 1.90
N ASP A 60 -1.19 6.31 2.93
CA ASP A 60 -1.71 6.27 4.30
C ASP A 60 -3.05 7.01 4.45
N SER A 61 -3.34 7.99 3.56
CA SER A 61 -4.61 8.73 3.57
C SER A 61 -5.77 7.97 2.95
N ILE A 62 -5.50 6.94 2.15
CA ILE A 62 -6.54 6.16 1.49
C ILE A 62 -7.16 5.21 2.52
N ASN A 63 -8.44 5.41 2.79
CA ASN A 63 -9.21 4.55 3.66
C ASN A 63 -10.43 4.02 2.91
N LEU A 64 -10.45 2.70 2.70
CA LEU A 64 -11.57 1.99 2.08
C LEU A 64 -12.70 1.66 3.07
N GLU A 65 -12.56 2.00 4.35
CA GLU A 65 -13.63 1.82 5.34
C GLU A 65 -14.81 2.73 4.99
N GLY A 66 -15.90 2.12 4.50
CA GLY A 66 -17.09 2.84 4.04
C GLY A 66 -17.00 3.33 2.58
N ALA A 67 -15.96 2.94 1.83
CA ALA A 67 -15.88 3.25 0.41
C ALA A 67 -16.92 2.45 -0.39
N VAL A 68 -17.72 3.14 -1.19
CA VAL A 68 -18.88 2.59 -1.90
C VAL A 68 -18.76 2.68 -3.42
N ASN A 69 -17.84 3.48 -3.96
CA ASN A 69 -17.70 3.64 -5.41
C ASN A 69 -17.22 2.37 -6.14
N LEU A 70 -17.36 2.34 -7.47
CA LEU A 70 -17.05 1.14 -8.25
C LEU A 70 -15.57 0.74 -8.17
N ALA A 71 -14.65 1.71 -8.10
CA ALA A 71 -13.22 1.46 -7.96
C ALA A 71 -12.90 0.70 -6.65
N ALA A 72 -13.48 1.13 -5.53
CA ALA A 72 -13.34 0.45 -4.24
C ALA A 72 -13.90 -0.98 -4.26
N ARG A 73 -15.02 -1.20 -4.96
CA ARG A 73 -15.59 -2.55 -5.15
C ARG A 73 -14.63 -3.48 -5.91
N TYR A 74 -13.96 -3.00 -6.96
CA TYR A 74 -12.93 -3.79 -7.66
C TYR A 74 -11.75 -4.14 -6.76
N ILE A 75 -11.25 -3.18 -5.98
CA ILE A 75 -10.18 -3.41 -5.00
C ILE A 75 -10.59 -4.49 -3.98
N ASN A 76 -11.78 -4.38 -3.41
CA ASN A 76 -12.28 -5.35 -2.44
C ASN A 76 -12.47 -6.75 -3.04
N ALA A 77 -12.90 -6.84 -4.30
CA ALA A 77 -13.00 -8.11 -5.02
C ALA A 77 -11.62 -8.73 -5.28
N MET A 78 -10.65 -7.95 -5.76
CA MET A 78 -9.29 -8.43 -6.03
C MET A 78 -8.56 -8.87 -4.76
N ARG A 79 -8.90 -8.30 -3.59
CA ARG A 79 -8.33 -8.70 -2.30
C ARG A 79 -8.53 -10.19 -1.97
N GLN A 80 -9.54 -10.82 -2.57
CA GLN A 80 -9.82 -12.25 -2.40
C GLN A 80 -8.90 -13.14 -3.25
N LEU A 81 -8.16 -12.58 -4.20
CA LEU A 81 -7.31 -13.35 -5.11
C LEU A 81 -5.96 -13.70 -4.45
N PRO A 82 -5.34 -14.85 -4.78
CA PRO A 82 -4.11 -15.33 -4.14
C PRO A 82 -2.96 -14.33 -4.14
N GLN A 83 -2.76 -13.63 -5.26
CA GLN A 83 -1.67 -12.66 -5.41
C GLN A 83 -1.85 -11.37 -4.58
N TYR A 84 -3.03 -11.19 -3.97
CA TYR A 84 -3.35 -10.09 -3.07
C TYR A 84 -3.76 -10.54 -1.66
N HIS A 85 -3.92 -11.85 -1.42
CA HIS A 85 -4.44 -12.41 -0.17
C HIS A 85 -3.61 -12.01 1.05
N ASN A 86 -2.29 -11.89 0.89
CA ASN A 86 -1.35 -11.57 1.97
C ASN A 86 -1.22 -10.07 2.28
N ASN A 87 -2.10 -9.22 1.73
CA ASN A 87 -2.15 -7.81 2.10
C ASN A 87 -2.68 -7.68 3.54
N LEU A 88 -1.77 -7.40 4.49
CA LEU A 88 -2.08 -7.25 5.92
C LEU A 88 -3.01 -6.06 6.21
N ASP A 89 -2.91 -5.02 5.40
CA ASP A 89 -3.82 -3.88 5.46
C ASP A 89 -5.07 -4.16 4.63
N HIS A 90 -6.21 -4.32 5.30
CA HIS A 90 -7.51 -4.58 4.70
C HIS A 90 -8.27 -3.29 4.31
N ARG A 91 -7.73 -2.12 4.63
CA ARG A 91 -8.36 -0.80 4.45
C ARG A 91 -7.64 0.06 3.42
N GLY A 92 -6.37 -0.22 3.16
CA GLY A 92 -5.57 0.51 2.18
C GLY A 92 -5.51 -0.13 0.79
N PRO A 93 -4.61 0.38 -0.07
CA PRO A 93 -4.33 -0.15 -1.40
C PRO A 93 -3.92 -1.63 -1.41
N LEU A 94 -4.06 -2.27 -2.57
CA LEU A 94 -3.52 -3.62 -2.76
C LEU A 94 -2.07 -3.58 -3.18
N VAL A 95 -1.26 -4.51 -2.69
CA VAL A 95 0.09 -4.77 -3.16
C VAL A 95 0.14 -6.15 -3.79
N HIS A 96 0.61 -6.22 -5.03
CA HIS A 96 0.86 -7.48 -5.72
C HIS A 96 2.15 -8.12 -5.17
N ILE A 97 2.04 -9.30 -4.55
CA ILE A 97 3.14 -9.84 -3.73
C ILE A 97 4.45 -10.12 -4.50
N MET A 98 4.36 -10.46 -5.79
CA MET A 98 5.55 -10.79 -6.59
C MET A 98 6.21 -9.58 -7.25
N THR A 99 5.47 -8.50 -7.46
CA THR A 99 5.95 -7.35 -8.26
C THR A 99 6.09 -6.08 -7.42
N GLY A 100 5.48 -6.05 -6.23
CA GLY A 100 5.42 -4.86 -5.38
C GLY A 100 4.56 -3.73 -5.96
N VAL A 101 3.88 -3.97 -7.08
CA VAL A 101 2.97 -3.01 -7.71
C VAL A 101 1.79 -2.76 -6.79
N ARG A 102 1.44 -1.49 -6.60
CA ARG A 102 0.31 -1.08 -5.78
C ARG A 102 -0.87 -0.70 -6.65
N VAL A 103 -2.07 -1.08 -6.24
CA VAL A 103 -3.32 -0.76 -6.94
C VAL A 103 -4.24 0.00 -5.99
N LEU A 104 -4.66 1.18 -6.42
CA LEU A 104 -5.39 2.15 -5.62
C LEU A 104 -6.74 2.45 -6.29
N PRO A 105 -7.80 2.69 -5.51
CA PRO A 105 -9.04 3.24 -6.07
C PRO A 105 -8.84 4.71 -6.46
N VAL A 106 -9.54 5.17 -7.49
CA VAL A 106 -9.62 6.59 -7.89
C VAL A 106 -11.08 7.05 -7.76
N GLY A 107 -11.29 8.36 -7.66
CA GLY A 107 -12.60 8.98 -7.57
C GLY A 107 -13.02 9.36 -6.15
N ASP A 108 -14.28 9.79 -6.00
CA ASP A 108 -14.87 10.03 -4.69
C ASP A 108 -15.31 8.70 -4.09
N LEU A 109 -14.54 8.19 -3.14
CA LEU A 109 -14.80 6.88 -2.53
C LEU A 109 -16.14 6.82 -1.79
N THR A 110 -16.71 7.97 -1.43
CA THR A 110 -17.98 8.05 -0.68
C THR A 110 -19.20 8.21 -1.57
N ASP A 111 -18.99 8.43 -2.87
CA ASP A 111 -20.05 8.56 -3.87
C ASP A 111 -20.41 7.17 -4.42
N ASP A 112 -21.64 6.71 -4.16
CA ASP A 112 -22.11 5.42 -4.67
C ASP A 112 -22.53 5.46 -6.14
N ASP A 113 -22.72 6.65 -6.70
CA ASP A 113 -23.01 6.90 -8.11
C ASP A 113 -21.72 7.03 -8.96
N ASP A 114 -20.52 7.07 -8.34
CA ASP A 114 -19.24 7.05 -9.06
C ASP A 114 -18.95 5.63 -9.61
N ASP A 115 -19.46 5.43 -10.82
CA ASP A 115 -19.28 4.23 -11.64
C ASP A 115 -18.10 4.34 -12.63
N SER A 116 -17.19 5.31 -12.46
CA SER A 116 -16.03 5.45 -13.35
C SER A 116 -15.17 4.18 -13.36
N GLY A 117 -15.05 3.53 -12.20
CA GLY A 117 -14.30 2.29 -12.02
C GLY A 117 -12.83 2.41 -12.39
N VAL A 118 -12.26 3.62 -12.35
CA VAL A 118 -10.84 3.85 -12.66
C VAL A 118 -9.99 3.44 -11.46
N LEU A 119 -8.91 2.74 -11.74
CA LEU A 119 -7.90 2.39 -10.74
C LEU A 119 -6.58 3.07 -11.10
N GLU A 120 -5.78 3.36 -10.10
CA GLU A 120 -4.41 3.78 -10.30
C GLU A 120 -3.45 2.64 -9.94
N VAL A 121 -2.46 2.44 -10.80
CA VAL A 121 -1.39 1.47 -10.62
C VAL A 121 -0.09 2.23 -10.35
N VAL A 122 0.52 1.97 -9.20
CA VAL A 122 1.79 2.59 -8.77
C VAL A 122 2.89 1.54 -8.75
N TYR A 123 3.92 1.75 -9.57
CA TYR A 123 5.08 0.88 -9.64
C TYR A 123 6.11 1.23 -8.56
N ALA A 124 6.99 0.29 -8.22
CA ALA A 124 8.04 0.51 -7.21
C ALA A 124 8.99 1.69 -7.52
N GLY A 125 9.09 2.08 -8.80
CA GLY A 125 9.84 3.27 -9.23
C GLY A 125 9.10 4.61 -9.08
N GLY A 126 7.85 4.59 -8.60
CA GLY A 126 7.00 5.79 -8.46
C GLY A 126 6.24 6.18 -9.73
N HIS A 127 6.43 5.45 -10.84
CA HIS A 127 5.59 5.62 -12.03
C HIS A 127 4.14 5.25 -11.72
N ARG A 128 3.21 6.00 -12.31
CA ARG A 128 1.77 5.86 -12.08
C ARG A 128 1.06 5.73 -13.42
N ALA A 129 0.03 4.89 -13.47
CA ALA A 129 -0.84 4.77 -14.62
C ALA A 129 -2.28 4.58 -14.15
N GLU A 130 -3.21 5.32 -14.77
CA GLU A 130 -4.64 5.05 -14.62
C GLU A 130 -5.04 3.93 -15.57
N VAL A 131 -5.86 3.02 -15.06
CA VAL A 131 -6.34 1.86 -15.80
C VAL A 131 -7.84 1.70 -15.64
N ASN A 132 -8.47 1.09 -16.64
CA ASN A 132 -9.84 0.64 -16.51
C ASN A 132 -9.91 -0.50 -15.48
N GLY A 133 -10.64 -0.29 -14.38
CA GLY A 133 -10.69 -1.24 -13.27
C GLY A 133 -11.30 -2.57 -13.63
N HIS A 134 -12.29 -2.60 -14.53
CA HIS A 134 -12.89 -3.85 -15.00
C HIS A 134 -11.86 -4.72 -15.76
N ALA A 135 -11.15 -4.13 -16.72
CA ALA A 135 -10.14 -4.84 -17.49
C ALA A 135 -8.99 -5.33 -16.59
N PHE A 136 -8.54 -4.48 -15.66
CA PHE A 136 -7.52 -4.85 -14.68
C PHE A 136 -7.97 -6.00 -13.77
N TYR A 137 -9.20 -5.94 -13.26
CA TYR A 137 -9.83 -7.00 -12.48
C TYR A 137 -9.86 -8.33 -13.25
N GLN A 138 -10.27 -8.33 -14.52
CA GLN A 138 -10.30 -9.55 -15.34
C GLN A 138 -8.91 -10.17 -15.52
N MET A 139 -7.88 -9.34 -15.73
CA MET A 139 -6.49 -9.81 -15.80
C MET A 139 -6.04 -10.41 -14.47
N ALA A 140 -6.36 -9.75 -13.35
CA ALA A 140 -6.03 -10.25 -12.02
C ALA A 140 -6.74 -11.57 -11.72
N VAL A 141 -8.02 -11.73 -12.07
CA VAL A 141 -8.74 -13.00 -11.91
C VAL A 141 -8.07 -14.11 -12.71
N ALA A 142 -7.70 -13.84 -13.97
CA ALA A 142 -7.02 -14.82 -14.82
C ALA A 142 -5.66 -15.23 -14.25
N GLU A 143 -4.90 -14.29 -13.69
CA GLU A 143 -3.65 -14.58 -12.98
C GLU A 143 -3.89 -15.43 -11.72
N GLY A 144 -4.84 -15.03 -10.87
CA GLY A 144 -5.13 -15.74 -9.62
C GLY A 144 -5.58 -17.17 -9.86
N ALA A 145 -6.43 -17.40 -10.87
CA ALA A 145 -6.86 -18.74 -11.27
C ALA A 145 -5.69 -19.61 -11.76
N ARG A 146 -4.72 -19.03 -12.49
CA ARG A 146 -3.52 -19.77 -12.89
C ARG A 146 -2.69 -20.19 -11.68
N TRP A 147 -2.52 -19.31 -10.70
CA TRP A 147 -1.78 -19.64 -9.48
C TRP A 147 -2.40 -20.81 -8.74
N GLU A 148 -3.72 -20.84 -8.60
CA GLU A 148 -4.40 -21.97 -7.94
C GLU A 148 -4.17 -23.29 -8.68
N VAL A 149 -4.26 -23.28 -10.02
CA VAL A 149 -4.03 -24.48 -10.84
C VAL A 149 -2.57 -24.94 -10.79
N ASP A 150 -1.63 -24.00 -10.89
CA ASP A 150 -0.20 -24.30 -10.95
C ASP A 150 0.42 -24.58 -9.58
N SER A 151 -0.22 -24.16 -8.48
CA SER A 151 0.27 -24.39 -7.11
C SER A 151 -0.34 -25.65 -6.48
N ASN A 152 -1.51 -26.10 -6.94
CA ASN A 152 -2.15 -27.35 -6.50
C ASN A 152 -1.89 -28.48 -7.49
N VAL A 153 -0.62 -28.66 -7.88
CA VAL A 153 -0.22 -29.73 -8.82
C VAL A 153 -0.61 -31.12 -8.30
N ASP A 154 -0.68 -31.29 -6.98
CA ASP A 154 -1.05 -32.53 -6.30
C ASP A 154 -2.48 -32.99 -6.59
N ASP A 155 -3.41 -32.05 -6.86
CA ASP A 155 -4.80 -32.36 -7.21
C ASP A 155 -4.94 -32.88 -8.66
N ILE A 156 -3.90 -32.71 -9.46
CA ILE A 156 -3.85 -33.17 -10.85
C ILE A 156 -3.09 -34.50 -10.89
N PRO A 157 -3.66 -35.58 -11.47
CA PRO A 157 -2.92 -36.84 -11.60
C PRO A 157 -1.63 -36.64 -12.41
N ALA A 158 -0.49 -37.14 -11.92
CA ALA A 158 0.84 -36.92 -12.52
C ALA A 158 0.90 -37.19 -14.04
N ARG A 159 0.15 -38.18 -14.53
CA ARG A 159 0.03 -38.50 -15.96
C ARG A 159 -0.58 -37.38 -16.84
N LYS A 160 -1.24 -36.41 -16.23
CA LYS A 160 -1.90 -35.27 -16.87
C LYS A 160 -1.11 -33.97 -16.68
N HIS A 161 -0.01 -33.99 -15.93
CA HIS A 161 0.84 -32.82 -15.77
C HIS A 161 1.49 -32.49 -17.11
N ASP A 162 1.44 -31.20 -17.47
CA ASP A 162 2.31 -30.70 -18.52
C ASP A 162 3.77 -30.61 -18.06
N VAL A 163 4.66 -30.21 -18.97
CA VAL A 163 6.11 -30.14 -18.70
C VAL A 163 6.43 -29.13 -17.58
N TYR A 164 5.69 -28.04 -17.47
CA TYR A 164 5.91 -27.01 -16.45
C TYR A 164 5.44 -27.51 -15.08
N GLN A 165 4.26 -28.12 -15.00
CA GLN A 165 3.70 -28.70 -13.78
C GLN A 165 4.58 -29.82 -13.23
N GLN A 166 5.12 -30.70 -14.08
CA GLN A 166 6.08 -31.72 -13.66
C GLN A 166 7.33 -31.11 -13.02
N ARG A 167 7.84 -30.01 -13.60
CA ARG A 167 9.02 -29.32 -13.07
C ARG A 167 8.74 -28.63 -11.74
N ILE A 168 7.54 -28.06 -11.57
CA ILE A 168 7.09 -27.45 -10.32
C ILE A 168 7.01 -28.52 -9.23
N ALA A 169 6.33 -29.64 -9.46
CA ALA A 169 6.20 -30.72 -8.49
C ALA A 169 7.56 -31.28 -8.04
N SER A 170 8.46 -31.54 -8.99
CA SER A 170 9.82 -32.02 -8.66
C SER A 170 10.64 -31.02 -7.85
N LEU A 171 10.49 -29.72 -8.12
CA LEU A 171 11.17 -28.68 -7.36
C LEU A 171 10.57 -28.55 -5.96
N ASP A 172 9.24 -28.56 -5.85
CA ASP A 172 8.54 -28.45 -4.57
C ASP A 172 8.89 -29.61 -3.64
N GLU A 173 8.81 -30.86 -4.12
CA GLU A 173 9.22 -32.06 -3.38
C GLU A 173 10.67 -31.95 -2.88
N HIS A 174 11.59 -31.54 -3.75
CA HIS A 174 12.99 -31.36 -3.38
C HIS A 174 13.16 -30.32 -2.27
N LEU A 175 12.48 -29.18 -2.38
CA LEU A 175 12.57 -28.10 -1.40
C LEU A 175 11.94 -28.51 -0.07
N ARG A 176 10.78 -29.17 -0.09
CA ARG A 176 10.13 -29.71 1.11
C ARG A 176 11.03 -30.66 1.86
N GLN A 177 11.61 -31.64 1.17
CA GLN A 177 12.53 -32.59 1.78
C GLN A 177 13.79 -31.91 2.32
N LYS A 178 14.40 -31.02 1.53
CA LYS A 178 15.65 -30.34 1.91
C LYS A 178 15.48 -29.43 3.12
N HIS A 179 14.33 -28.79 3.24
CA HIS A 179 14.04 -27.81 4.30
C HIS A 179 13.15 -28.35 5.42
N GLY A 180 12.70 -29.61 5.33
CA GLY A 180 11.82 -30.24 6.32
C GLY A 180 10.45 -29.55 6.40
N LEU A 181 9.82 -29.31 5.26
CA LEU A 181 8.52 -28.60 5.14
C LEU A 181 7.33 -29.57 5.01
N ASP A 182 7.50 -30.83 5.40
CA ASP A 182 6.49 -31.90 5.35
C ASP A 182 5.57 -31.90 6.59
#